data_AF-A0A530HCX0-F1
#
_entry.id   AF-A0A530HCX0-F1
#
_cell.length_a   1.000
_cell.length_b   1.000
_cell.length_c   1.000
_cell.angle_alpha   90.00
_cell.angle_beta   90.00
_cell.angle_gamma   90.00
#
_symmetry.space_group_name_H-M   'P 1'
#
loop_
_entity.id
_entity.type
_entity.pdbx_description
1 polymer ?
#
loop_
_entity_poly.entity_id
_entity_poly.type
_entity_poly.pdbx_seq_one_letter_code
_entity_poly.pdbx_strand_id
1 'polypeptide(L)'
;ANVEEQHRQRCAVTFRPRPPSAIILTHGHFDHVGTVLELAKMWDVPVYAHPDEHPYLDGTASYPPPDPWVGGGLMALLSPLFPCGPIDLDTRLRPLPKGASVPGMPGWQWLHTPGHAPGHISLWREADRALIAGDAFITTGQESAYEVAVQQLEM
;
A
#
# COMPACT_ATOMS: atom_id res chain seq x y z
N ALA A 1 -11.86 -19.73 -5.45
CA ALA A 1 -10.38 -19.73 -5.40
C ALA A 1 -9.95 -18.66 -4.41
N ASN A 2 -8.94 -18.90 -3.58
CA ASN A 2 -8.43 -17.89 -2.65
C ASN A 2 -7.99 -16.64 -3.45
N VAL A 3 -8.39 -15.44 -3.04
CA VAL A 3 -8.09 -14.18 -3.76
C VAL A 3 -6.58 -13.98 -3.90
N GLU A 4 -5.84 -14.36 -2.86
CA GLU A 4 -4.36 -14.34 -2.85
C GLU A 4 -3.77 -15.23 -3.95
N GLU A 5 -4.35 -16.42 -4.16
CA GLU A 5 -3.90 -17.35 -5.20
C GLU A 5 -4.19 -16.81 -6.61
N GLN A 6 -5.31 -16.11 -6.80
CA GLN A 6 -5.61 -15.45 -8.09
C GLN A 6 -4.64 -14.29 -8.37
N HIS A 7 -4.31 -13.49 -7.36
CA HIS A 7 -3.31 -12.42 -7.49
C HIS A 7 -1.93 -12.99 -7.80
N ARG A 8 -1.51 -14.03 -7.09
CA ARG A 8 -0.27 -14.77 -7.35
C ARG A 8 -0.17 -15.23 -8.80
N GLN A 9 -1.22 -15.88 -9.31
CA GLN A 9 -1.25 -16.39 -10.68
C GLN A 9 -1.18 -15.26 -11.71
N ARG A 10 -1.92 -14.17 -11.51
CA ARG A 10 -1.87 -12.99 -12.40
C ARG A 10 -0.49 -12.33 -12.41
N CYS A 11 0.11 -12.14 -11.23
CA CYS A 11 1.45 -11.60 -11.09
C CYS A 11 2.49 -12.52 -11.74
N ALA A 12 2.39 -13.83 -11.53
CA ALA A 12 3.26 -14.81 -12.15
C ALA A 12 3.15 -14.79 -13.68
N VAL A 13 1.94 -14.70 -14.25
CA VAL A 13 1.76 -14.63 -15.71
C VAL A 13 2.29 -13.31 -16.28
N THR A 14 2.00 -12.20 -15.61
CA THR A 14 2.36 -10.85 -16.09
C THR A 14 3.86 -10.60 -16.05
N PHE A 15 4.54 -11.05 -14.99
CA PHE A 15 5.94 -10.74 -14.73
C PHE A 15 6.91 -11.90 -14.99
N ARG A 16 6.48 -13.09 -15.47
CA ARG A 16 7.39 -14.25 -15.60
C ARG A 16 8.56 -14.16 -16.58
N PRO A 17 8.60 -13.33 -17.64
CA PRO A 17 9.87 -13.15 -18.34
C PRO A 17 10.80 -12.18 -17.59
N ARG A 18 10.29 -11.34 -16.68
CA ARG A 18 11.03 -10.29 -15.96
C ARG A 18 10.37 -10.00 -14.59
N PRO A 19 10.76 -10.72 -13.51
CA PRO A 19 10.21 -10.44 -12.19
C PRO A 19 10.60 -9.02 -11.74
N PRO A 20 9.81 -8.39 -10.86
CA PRO A 20 10.20 -7.12 -10.23
C PRO A 20 11.53 -7.25 -9.49
N SER A 21 12.25 -6.15 -9.33
CA SER A 21 13.50 -6.10 -8.53
C SER A 21 13.27 -5.64 -7.08
N ALA A 22 12.12 -5.05 -6.80
CA ALA A 22 11.71 -4.52 -5.50
C ALA A 22 10.19 -4.32 -5.48
N ILE A 23 9.64 -4.20 -4.27
CA ILE A 23 8.28 -3.71 -4.03
C ILE A 23 8.38 -2.39 -3.27
N ILE A 24 7.61 -1.38 -3.68
CA ILE A 24 7.51 -0.08 -3.00
C ILE A 24 6.09 0.02 -2.43
N LEU A 25 5.98 0.16 -1.12
CA LEU A 25 4.70 0.38 -0.44
C LEU A 25 4.42 1.86 -0.31
N THR A 26 3.21 2.29 -0.71
CA THR A 26 2.72 3.65 -0.42
C THR A 26 2.39 3.81 1.06
N HIS A 27 1.80 2.78 1.66
CA HIS A 27 1.50 2.65 3.08
C HIS A 27 1.17 1.19 3.42
N GLY A 28 0.93 0.89 4.70
CA GLY A 28 0.75 -0.46 5.23
C GLY A 28 -0.68 -0.95 5.49
N HIS A 29 -1.74 -0.31 4.94
CA HIS A 29 -3.10 -0.81 5.11
C HIS A 29 -3.35 -2.13 4.37
N PHE A 30 -4.30 -2.92 4.89
CA PHE A 30 -4.53 -4.34 4.54
C PHE A 30 -4.68 -4.62 3.04
N ASP A 31 -5.29 -3.71 2.29
CA ASP A 31 -5.53 -3.80 0.86
C ASP A 31 -4.27 -3.52 0.03
N HIS A 32 -3.25 -2.89 0.63
CA HIS A 32 -1.93 -2.67 0.04
C HIS A 32 -0.90 -3.76 0.42
N VAL A 33 -1.10 -4.41 1.57
CA VAL A 33 -0.12 -5.38 2.11
C VAL A 33 -0.56 -6.84 2.04
N GLY A 34 -1.83 -7.12 1.74
CA GLY A 34 -2.44 -8.46 1.85
C GLY A 34 -1.67 -9.59 1.14
N THR A 35 -1.05 -9.32 -0.01
CA THR A 35 -0.24 -10.32 -0.76
C THR A 35 1.26 -10.03 -0.74
N VAL A 36 1.70 -8.96 -0.08
CA VAL A 36 3.04 -8.42 -0.28
C VAL A 36 4.13 -9.37 0.22
N LEU A 37 3.92 -10.02 1.38
CA LEU A 37 4.88 -10.96 1.96
C LEU A 37 5.11 -12.16 1.04
N GLU A 38 4.03 -12.71 0.49
CA GLU A 38 4.11 -13.87 -0.38
C GLU A 38 4.77 -13.54 -1.71
N LEU A 39 4.46 -12.39 -2.30
CA LEU A 39 5.07 -11.91 -3.54
C LEU A 39 6.56 -11.61 -3.33
N ALA A 40 6.91 -10.96 -2.21
CA ALA A 40 8.30 -10.68 -1.85
C ALA A 40 9.12 -11.97 -1.67
N LYS A 41 8.53 -13.02 -1.06
CA LYS A 41 9.14 -14.35 -0.95
C LYS A 41 9.26 -15.05 -2.30
N MET A 42 8.22 -14.98 -3.13
CA MET A 42 8.20 -15.60 -4.46
C MET A 42 9.29 -15.05 -5.37
N TRP A 43 9.48 -13.74 -5.39
CA TRP A 43 10.47 -13.09 -6.26
C TRP A 43 11.83 -12.88 -5.59
N ASP A 44 11.95 -13.19 -4.30
CA ASP A 44 13.12 -12.93 -3.47
C ASP A 44 13.59 -11.46 -3.53
N VAL A 45 12.66 -10.53 -3.31
CA VAL A 45 12.91 -9.08 -3.44
C VAL A 45 12.75 -8.34 -2.12
N PRO A 46 13.42 -7.17 -1.96
CA PRO A 46 13.17 -6.26 -0.86
C PRO A 46 11.82 -5.54 -1.00
N VAL A 47 11.25 -5.17 0.15
CA VAL A 47 10.09 -4.28 0.26
C VAL A 47 10.54 -2.96 0.88
N TYR A 48 10.31 -1.86 0.18
CA TYR A 48 10.62 -0.53 0.70
C TYR A 48 9.36 0.18 1.19
N ALA A 49 9.46 0.77 2.38
CA ALA A 49 8.41 1.59 2.97
C ALA A 49 9.02 2.81 3.67
N HIS A 50 8.20 3.83 3.91
CA HIS A 50 8.59 4.96 4.73
C HIS A 50 8.92 4.49 6.17
N PRO A 51 9.95 5.04 6.84
CA PRO A 51 10.31 4.64 8.20
C PRO A 51 9.15 4.67 9.20
N ASP A 52 8.24 5.64 9.07
CA ASP A 52 7.08 5.76 9.96
C ASP A 52 6.03 4.64 9.76
N GLU A 53 6.10 3.89 8.66
CA GLU A 53 5.26 2.71 8.43
C GLU A 53 5.86 1.42 9.02
N HIS A 54 7.16 1.43 9.36
CA HIS A 54 7.87 0.21 9.78
C HIS A 54 7.21 -0.48 10.97
N PRO A 55 6.75 0.23 12.02
CA PRO A 55 6.13 -0.44 13.17
C PRO A 55 4.92 -1.30 12.80
N TYR A 56 4.22 -0.95 11.71
CA TYR A 56 3.03 -1.67 11.23
C TYR A 56 3.37 -2.83 10.28
N LEU A 57 4.61 -2.87 9.79
CA LEU A 57 5.12 -3.80 8.77
C LEU A 57 6.17 -4.79 9.29
N ASP A 58 6.68 -4.56 10.50
CA ASP A 58 7.58 -5.47 11.24
C ASP A 58 6.87 -6.17 12.42
N GLY A 59 5.56 -5.96 12.54
CA GLY A 59 4.69 -6.51 13.55
C GLY A 59 4.87 -5.95 14.97
N THR A 60 5.59 -4.84 15.15
CA THR A 60 5.77 -4.21 16.46
C THR A 60 4.55 -3.40 16.92
N ALA A 61 3.70 -2.96 15.99
CA ALA A 61 2.47 -2.20 16.26
C ALA A 61 1.35 -2.55 15.27
N SER A 62 0.11 -2.31 15.69
CA SER A 62 -1.05 -2.23 14.80
C SER A 62 -1.34 -0.77 14.47
N TYR A 63 -1.94 -0.49 13.31
CA TYR A 63 -2.52 0.83 13.06
C TYR A 63 -3.52 1.20 14.16
N PRO A 64 -3.63 2.49 14.52
CA PRO A 64 -4.69 2.92 15.42
C PRO A 64 -6.04 2.48 14.86
N PRO A 65 -7.02 2.17 15.74
CA PRO A 65 -8.34 1.81 15.28
C PRO A 65 -8.88 2.93 14.38
N PRO A 66 -9.50 2.59 13.25
CA PRO A 66 -10.11 3.58 12.37
C PRO A 66 -11.10 4.42 13.18
N ASP A 67 -11.03 5.74 13.02
CA ASP A 67 -11.95 6.63 13.72
C ASP A 67 -13.33 6.57 13.05
N PRO A 68 -14.37 6.02 13.72
CA PRO A 68 -15.69 5.89 13.12
C PRO A 68 -16.37 7.26 12.87
N TRP A 69 -15.80 8.36 13.36
CA TRP A 69 -16.29 9.71 13.14
C TRP A 69 -15.68 10.37 11.89
N VAL A 70 -14.64 9.78 11.30
CA VAL A 70 -14.08 10.21 10.02
C VAL A 70 -14.91 9.55 8.91
N GLY A 71 -15.58 10.35 8.09
CA GLY A 71 -16.31 9.88 6.90
C GLY A 71 -17.79 9.49 7.11
N GLY A 72 -18.20 9.08 8.32
CA GLY A 72 -19.62 8.94 8.70
C GLY A 72 -20.39 7.81 7.98
N GLY A 73 -19.67 6.91 7.30
CA GLY A 73 -20.22 5.86 6.45
C GLY A 73 -20.35 4.46 7.06
N LEU A 74 -20.98 3.55 6.31
CA LEU A 74 -21.09 2.13 6.66
C LEU A 74 -19.71 1.45 6.75
N MET A 75 -18.72 1.87 5.95
CA MET A 75 -17.36 1.36 6.09
C MET A 75 -16.69 1.85 7.36
N ALA A 76 -16.87 3.12 7.75
CA ALA A 76 -16.37 3.65 9.02
C ALA A 76 -16.96 2.88 10.22
N LEU A 77 -18.24 2.47 10.14
CA LEU A 77 -18.89 1.63 11.15
C LEU A 77 -18.36 0.19 11.19
N LEU A 78 -18.06 -0.40 10.03
CA LEU A 78 -17.55 -1.76 9.90
C LEU A 78 -16.03 -1.85 10.07
N SER A 79 -15.36 -0.72 10.15
CA SER A 79 -13.91 -0.58 10.25
C SER A 79 -13.24 -1.40 11.38
N PRO A 80 -13.89 -1.68 12.54
CA PRO A 80 -13.32 -2.58 13.56
C PRO A 80 -13.23 -4.05 13.13
N LEU A 81 -13.88 -4.44 12.03
CA LEU A 81 -13.83 -5.79 11.47
C LEU A 81 -12.71 -5.95 10.43
N PHE A 82 -12.09 -4.86 9.99
CA PHE A 82 -10.99 -4.94 9.05
C PHE A 82 -9.75 -5.56 9.74
N PRO A 83 -9.01 -6.42 9.03
CA PRO A 83 -7.81 -7.02 9.60
C PRO A 83 -6.75 -5.94 9.82
N CYS A 84 -6.61 -5.49 11.07
CA CYS A 84 -5.50 -4.65 11.54
C CYS A 84 -4.34 -5.48 12.09
N GLY A 85 -4.32 -6.78 11.77
CA GLY A 85 -3.31 -7.71 12.24
C GLY A 85 -1.92 -7.27 11.77
N PRO A 86 -0.91 -7.30 12.65
CA PRO A 86 0.45 -6.97 12.26
C PRO A 86 0.90 -7.88 11.12
N ILE A 87 1.50 -7.29 10.08
CA ILE A 87 2.26 -8.04 9.10
C ILE A 87 3.72 -7.96 9.50
N ASP A 88 4.41 -9.09 9.36
CA ASP A 88 5.84 -9.17 9.51
C ASP A 88 6.46 -9.47 8.14
N LEU A 89 7.07 -8.45 7.56
CA LEU A 89 7.79 -8.54 6.29
C LEU A 89 9.18 -9.17 6.42
N ASP A 90 9.52 -9.67 7.61
CA ASP A 90 10.78 -10.34 7.93
C ASP A 90 11.97 -9.42 7.55
N THR A 91 13.13 -10.01 7.28
CA THR A 91 14.36 -9.34 6.83
C THR A 91 14.24 -8.62 5.47
N ARG A 92 13.07 -8.63 4.81
CA ARG A 92 12.87 -8.01 3.49
C ARG A 92 12.47 -6.54 3.57
N LEU A 93 11.95 -6.09 4.72
CA LEU A 93 11.59 -4.70 4.93
C LEU A 93 12.84 -3.81 4.95
N ARG A 94 12.83 -2.75 4.15
CA ARG A 94 13.89 -1.75 4.06
C ARG A 94 13.30 -0.35 4.14
N PRO A 95 13.98 0.60 4.80
CA PRO A 95 13.55 2.00 4.75
C PRO A 95 13.82 2.58 3.37
N LEU A 96 12.94 3.48 2.92
CA LEU A 96 13.23 4.32 1.76
C LEU A 96 14.47 5.19 2.00
N PRO A 97 15.28 5.43 0.96
CA PRO A 97 16.53 6.18 1.11
C PRO A 97 16.23 7.66 1.34
N LYS A 98 17.02 8.31 2.20
CA LYS A 98 16.85 9.73 2.61
C LYS A 98 16.88 10.74 1.46
N GLY A 99 17.40 10.38 0.28
CA GLY A 99 17.56 11.27 -0.87
C GLY A 99 16.34 11.39 -1.78
N ALA A 100 15.14 11.08 -1.30
CA ALA A 100 13.88 11.04 -2.06
C ALA A 100 13.87 10.11 -3.29
N SER A 101 14.95 9.38 -3.61
CA SER A 101 14.99 8.50 -4.77
C SER A 101 14.25 7.18 -4.52
N VAL A 102 13.65 6.61 -5.56
CA VAL A 102 12.97 5.32 -5.46
C VAL A 102 13.89 4.20 -5.97
N PRO A 103 14.26 3.21 -5.13
CA PRO A 103 15.11 2.10 -5.54
C PRO A 103 14.55 1.34 -6.75
N GLY A 104 15.38 1.13 -7.78
CA GLY A 104 14.97 0.43 -8.99
C GLY A 104 14.12 1.25 -9.97
N MET A 105 13.81 2.51 -9.66
CA MET A 105 12.97 3.39 -10.50
C MET A 105 13.67 4.73 -10.80
N PRO A 106 14.63 4.77 -11.74
CA PRO A 106 15.32 6.00 -12.11
C PRO A 106 14.35 7.09 -12.56
N GLY A 107 14.59 8.33 -12.12
CA GLY A 107 13.74 9.49 -12.41
C GLY A 107 12.49 9.60 -11.54
N TRP A 108 12.19 8.60 -10.71
CA TRP A 108 11.11 8.68 -9.71
C TRP A 108 11.63 9.15 -8.36
N GLN A 109 10.80 9.93 -7.68
CA GLN A 109 11.00 10.43 -6.34
C GLN A 109 9.84 10.02 -5.44
N TRP A 110 10.11 9.59 -4.21
CA TRP A 110 9.08 9.45 -3.20
C TRP A 110 8.90 10.79 -2.48
N LEU A 111 7.64 11.14 -2.22
CA LEU A 111 7.22 12.32 -1.49
C LEU A 111 6.48 11.86 -0.25
N HIS A 112 6.87 12.35 0.93
CA HIS A 112 6.10 12.10 2.16
C HIS A 112 4.79 12.86 2.09
N THR A 113 3.67 12.13 2.15
CA THR A 113 2.31 12.67 2.06
C THR A 113 1.47 12.12 3.21
N PRO A 114 1.78 12.49 4.47
CA PRO A 114 1.10 11.98 5.64
C PRO A 114 -0.35 12.44 5.69
N GLY A 115 -1.22 11.63 6.30
CA GLY A 115 -2.65 11.91 6.43
C GLY A 115 -3.44 10.62 6.53
N HIS A 116 -3.54 9.89 5.42
CA HIS A 116 -4.15 8.55 5.35
C HIS A 116 -3.42 7.53 6.25
N ALA A 117 -2.09 7.56 6.23
CA ALA A 117 -1.23 6.83 7.16
C ALA A 117 -0.05 7.71 7.59
N PRO A 118 0.58 7.47 8.75
CA PRO A 118 1.68 8.30 9.27
C PRO A 118 2.87 8.46 8.32
N GLY A 119 3.27 7.36 7.67
CA GLY A 119 4.33 7.33 6.67
C GLY A 119 3.81 7.13 5.25
N HIS A 120 2.58 7.53 4.95
CA HIS A 120 2.07 7.47 3.59
C HIS A 120 2.96 8.27 2.63
N ILE A 121 3.20 7.73 1.43
CA ILE A 121 3.97 8.39 0.37
C ILE A 121 3.23 8.41 -0.97
N SER A 122 3.62 9.37 -1.80
CA SER A 122 3.29 9.41 -3.23
C SER A 122 4.58 9.32 -4.06
N LEU A 123 4.50 8.83 -5.29
CA LEU A 123 5.65 8.74 -6.20
C LEU A 123 5.51 9.75 -7.34
N TRP A 124 6.49 10.63 -7.49
CA TRP A 124 6.54 11.67 -8.50
C TRP A 124 7.62 11.40 -9.54
N ARG A 125 7.33 11.68 -10.81
CA ARG A 125 8.32 11.68 -11.88
C ARG A 125 8.27 13.00 -12.63
N GLU A 126 9.37 13.76 -12.52
CA GLU A 126 9.48 15.10 -13.09
C GLU A 126 9.39 15.09 -14.64
N ALA A 127 9.99 14.10 -15.29
CA ALA A 127 10.17 14.08 -16.74
C ALA A 127 8.87 14.17 -17.54
N ASP A 128 7.77 13.61 -17.02
CA ASP A 128 6.46 13.62 -17.65
C ASP A 128 5.34 14.12 -16.71
N ARG A 129 5.72 14.65 -15.55
CA ARG A 129 4.81 15.14 -14.50
C ARG A 129 3.79 14.10 -14.05
N ALA A 130 4.21 12.83 -13.97
CA ALA A 130 3.37 11.74 -13.49
C ALA A 130 3.42 11.63 -11.96
N LEU A 131 2.24 11.49 -11.34
CA LEU A 131 2.10 11.23 -9.91
C LEU A 131 1.35 9.92 -9.69
N ILE A 132 1.95 9.00 -8.94
CA ILE A 132 1.24 7.88 -8.30
C ILE A 132 0.90 8.36 -6.90
N ALA A 133 -0.35 8.79 -6.70
CA ALA A 133 -0.76 9.44 -5.47
C ALA A 133 -0.82 8.50 -4.26
N GLY A 134 -0.99 7.19 -4.47
CA GLY A 134 -1.46 6.31 -3.40
C GLY A 134 -2.87 6.72 -2.99
N ASP A 135 -3.12 6.72 -1.68
CA ASP A 135 -4.43 7.05 -1.10
C ASP A 135 -4.49 8.50 -0.62
N ALA A 136 -3.51 9.33 -1.01
CA ALA A 136 -3.54 10.77 -0.74
C ALA A 136 -4.70 11.50 -1.45
N PHE A 137 -5.31 10.88 -2.47
CA PHE A 137 -6.47 11.40 -3.17
C PHE A 137 -7.40 10.25 -3.54
N ILE A 138 -8.57 10.22 -2.91
CA ILE A 138 -9.65 9.28 -3.22
C ILE A 138 -10.76 10.03 -3.95
N THR A 139 -11.25 9.46 -5.06
CA THR A 139 -12.36 10.03 -5.87
C THR A 139 -13.64 9.21 -5.73
N THR A 140 -13.72 8.36 -4.73
CA THR A 140 -14.83 7.44 -4.50
C THR A 140 -15.23 7.56 -3.04
N GLY A 141 -16.52 7.69 -2.76
CA GLY A 141 -17.07 7.75 -1.41
C GLY A 141 -16.78 6.44 -0.68
N GLN A 142 -15.70 6.41 0.10
CA GLN A 142 -15.36 5.24 0.92
C GLN A 142 -16.38 5.02 2.06
N GLU A 143 -17.34 5.94 2.19
CA GLU A 143 -18.37 5.95 3.22
C GLU A 143 -19.51 4.96 2.91
N SER A 144 -19.71 4.60 1.65
CA SER A 144 -20.79 3.72 1.22
C SER A 144 -20.25 2.36 0.80
N ALA A 145 -20.70 1.28 1.45
CA ALA A 145 -20.37 -0.09 1.04
C ALA A 145 -20.74 -0.36 -0.44
N TYR A 146 -21.75 0.36 -0.95
CA TYR A 146 -22.14 0.30 -2.35
C TYR A 146 -21.10 0.96 -3.25
N GLU A 147 -20.67 2.19 -2.95
CA GLU A 147 -19.70 2.93 -3.78
C GLU A 147 -18.31 2.30 -3.76
N VAL A 148 -17.89 1.71 -2.65
CA VAL A 148 -16.68 0.88 -2.57
C VAL A 148 -16.80 -0.36 -3.48
N ALA A 149 -17.96 -1.00 -3.53
CA ALA A 149 -18.18 -2.19 -4.34
C ALA A 149 -18.31 -1.89 -5.84
N VAL A 150 -18.86 -0.73 -6.23
CA VAL A 150 -19.00 -0.34 -7.64
C VAL A 150 -17.93 0.63 -8.16
N GLN A 151 -17.02 1.10 -7.29
CA GLN A 151 -16.02 2.15 -7.61
C GLN A 151 -16.62 3.29 -8.44
N GLN A 152 -17.79 3.78 -8.04
CA GLN A 152 -18.39 4.93 -8.71
C GLN A 152 -17.64 6.20 -8.31
N LEU A 153 -17.23 6.95 -9.33
CA LEU A 153 -16.63 8.28 -9.16
C LEU A 153 -17.61 9.20 -8.42
N GLU A 154 -17.16 9.78 -7.32
CA GLU A 154 -17.77 10.99 -6.78
C GLU A 154 -17.40 12.17 -7.68
N MET A 155 -18.42 12.94 -8.08
CA MET A 155 -18.27 14.18 -8.86
C MET A 155 -18.25 15.39 -7.96
#